data_AF-A0A7J4EG83-F1
#
_entry.id   AF-A0A7J4EG83-F1
#
_cell.length_a   1.000
_cell.length_b   1.000
_cell.length_c   1.000
_cell.angle_alpha   90.00
_cell.angle_beta   90.00
_cell.angle_gamma   90.00
#
_symmetry.space_group_name_H-M   'P 1'
#
loop_
_entity.id
_entity.type
_entity.pdbx_description
1 polymer ?
#
loop_
_entity_poly.entity_id
_entity_poly.type
_entity_poly.pdbx_seq_one_letter_code
_entity_poly.pdbx_strand_id
1 'polypeptide(L)' 'MKGSYILILRIPKSREHKVGKLGTISFKKGYYAYVGSAMNNVEKRVTRHCSQNKHVHWHIDYLLTISKIKHILYRES' A
#
# COMPACT_ATOMS: atom_id res chain seq x y z
N MET A 1 4.90 -8.87 -16.93
CA MET A 1 3.62 -8.46 -17.55
C MET A 1 3.23 -7.11 -16.96
N LYS A 2 2.88 -6.15 -17.83
CA LYS A 2 2.49 -4.79 -17.42
C LYS A 2 1.05 -4.79 -16.94
N GLY A 3 0.68 -3.82 -16.12
CA GLY A 3 -0.72 -3.67 -15.70
C GLY A 3 -0.90 -2.72 -14.54
N SER A 4 -2.08 -2.83 -13.91
CA SER A 4 -2.47 -2.02 -12.76
C SER A 4 -2.92 -2.91 -11.61
N TYR A 5 -2.78 -2.40 -10.39
CA TYR A 5 -3.19 -3.10 -9.18
C TYR A 5 -3.82 -2.13 -8.17
N ILE A 6 -4.68 -2.69 -7.32
CA ILE A 6 -5.30 -2.03 -6.19
C ILE A 6 -5.01 -2.87 -4.94
N LEU A 7 -4.43 -2.24 -3.92
CA LEU A 7 -4.35 -2.82 -2.58
C LEU A 7 -5.50 -2.27 -1.74
N ILE A 8 -6.38 -3.17 -1.27
CA ILE A 8 -7.42 -2.83 -0.30
C ILE A 8 -6.84 -3.07 1.09
N LEU A 9 -6.72 -1.99 1.86
CA LEU A 9 -6.13 -1.96 3.19
C LEU A 9 -7.20 -1.69 4.24
N ARG A 10 -7.08 -2.29 5.42
CA ARG A 10 -7.92 -1.99 6.59
C ARG A 10 -7.06 -1.40 7.70
N ILE A 11 -7.40 -0.18 8.13
CA ILE A 11 -6.87 0.43 9.34
C ILE A 11 -7.87 0.17 10.48
N PRO A 12 -7.52 -0.62 11.50
CA PRO A 12 -8.49 -1.04 12.51
C PRO A 12 -8.91 0.07 13.47
N LYS A 13 -8.05 1.08 13.68
CA LYS A 13 -8.27 2.19 14.61
C LYS A 13 -7.74 3.50 14.02
N SER A 14 -8.48 4.59 14.21
CA SER A 14 -8.03 5.91 13.80
C SER A 14 -6.73 6.26 14.53
N ARG A 15 -5.76 6.84 13.83
CA ARG A 15 -4.47 7.22 14.39
C ARG A 15 -3.77 8.24 13.51
N GLU A 16 -2.87 8.98 14.12
CA GLU A 16 -1.86 9.75 13.40
C GLU A 16 -0.67 8.86 13.05
N HIS A 17 -0.04 9.13 11.91
CA HIS A 17 1.13 8.39 11.47
C HIS A 17 2.05 9.26 10.63
N LYS A 18 3.36 9.13 10.87
CA LYS A 18 4.39 9.85 10.11
C LYS A 18 4.61 9.18 8.76
N VAL A 19 4.44 9.92 7.67
CA VAL A 19 4.57 9.44 6.28
C VAL A 19 5.72 10.17 5.60
N GLY A 20 6.95 9.70 5.85
CA GLY A 20 8.16 10.25 5.22
C GLY A 20 8.24 11.78 5.34
N LYS A 21 8.40 12.45 4.20
CA LYS A 21 8.47 13.92 4.10
C LYS A 21 7.11 14.63 4.18
N LEU A 22 5.99 13.90 4.09
CA LEU A 22 4.65 14.48 4.26
C LEU A 22 4.32 14.80 5.73
N GLY A 23 5.19 14.41 6.66
CA GLY A 23 4.96 14.65 8.08
C GLY A 23 3.89 13.73 8.66
N THR A 24 3.18 14.23 9.67
CA THR A 24 2.14 13.47 10.38
C THR A 24 0.80 13.64 9.70
N ILE A 25 0.16 12.53 9.34
CA ILE A 25 -1.16 12.50 8.71
C ILE A 25 -2.12 11.72 9.63
N SER A 26 -3.35 12.23 9.79
CA SER A 26 -4.41 11.54 10.50
C SER A 26 -5.15 10.57 9.58
N PHE A 27 -5.13 9.29 9.93
CA PHE A 27 -5.87 8.24 9.26
C PHE A 27 -7.07 7.83 10.11
N LYS A 28 -8.29 7.89 9.56
CA LYS A 28 -9.50 7.39 10.21
C LYS A 28 -9.54 5.85 10.17
N LYS A 29 -10.25 5.23 11.13
CA LYS A 29 -10.59 3.80 11.01
C LYS A 29 -11.39 3.63 9.71
N GLY A 30 -10.89 2.80 8.81
CA GLY A 30 -11.60 2.54 7.56
C GLY A 30 -10.88 1.58 6.63
N TYR A 31 -11.50 1.38 5.47
CA TYR A 31 -10.85 0.78 4.32
C TYR A 31 -10.21 1.87 3.46
N TYR A 32 -9.05 1.56 2.91
CA TYR A 32 -8.28 2.43 2.03
C TYR A 32 -7.92 1.66 0.77
N ALA A 33 -7.93 2.34 -0.38
CA ALA A 33 -7.48 1.77 -1.64
C ALA A 33 -6.19 2.47 -2.07
N TYR A 34 -5.15 1.70 -2.38
CA TYR A 34 -3.95 2.19 -3.03
C TYR A 34 -3.93 1.69 -4.47
N VAL A 35 -3.98 2.61 -5.42
CA VAL A 35 -3.99 2.32 -6.85
C VAL A 35 -2.59 2.58 -7.42
N GLY A 36 -2.05 1.62 -8.17
CA GLY A 36 -0.76 1.76 -8.81
C GLY A 36 -0.69 1.04 -10.16
N SER A 37 0.27 1.46 -10.98
CA SER A 37 0.68 0.74 -12.19
C SER A 37 1.99 -0.02 -11.95
N ALA A 38 2.21 -1.06 -12.73
CA ALA A 38 3.49 -1.75 -12.83
C ALA A 38 3.85 -1.91 -14.31
N MET A 39 4.91 -1.22 -14.73
CA MET A 39 5.36 -1.17 -16.12
C MET A 39 6.27 -2.35 -16.52
N ASN A 40 6.61 -3.24 -15.59
CA ASN A 40 7.47 -4.40 -15.85
C ASN A 40 6.76 -5.70 -15.47
N ASN A 41 6.44 -5.85 -14.19
CA ASN A 41 5.78 -7.02 -13.64
C ASN A 41 4.89 -6.61 -12.45
N VAL A 42 3.58 -6.77 -12.60
CA VAL A 42 2.58 -6.46 -11.55
C VAL A 42 2.78 -7.34 -10.33
N GLU A 43 2.96 -8.65 -10.51
CA GLU A 43 3.18 -9.59 -9.42
C GLU A 43 4.40 -9.21 -8.58
N LYS A 44 5.56 -8.94 -9.21
CA LYS A 44 6.76 -8.48 -8.48
C LYS A 44 6.50 -7.20 -7.69
N ARG A 45 5.75 -6.25 -8.26
CA ARG A 45 5.40 -4.99 -7.60
C ARG A 45 4.51 -5.24 -6.37
N VAL A 46 3.51 -6.11 -6.50
CA VAL A 46 2.62 -6.54 -5.42
C VAL A 46 3.39 -7.29 -4.34
N THR A 47 4.22 -8.26 -4.70
CA THR A 47 5.05 -9.04 -3.75
C THR A 47 5.97 -8.13 -2.94
N ARG A 48 6.55 -7.09 -3.54
CA ARG A 48 7.30 -6.06 -2.81
C ARG A 48 6.43 -5.38 -1.74
N HIS A 49 5.19 -5.02 -2.05
CA HIS A 49 4.26 -4.44 -1.07
C HIS A 49 3.91 -5.42 0.05
N CYS A 50 3.82 -6.72 -0.24
CA CYS A 50 3.54 -7.75 0.74
C CYS A 50 4.76 -8.13 1.61
N SER A 51 6.00 -7.88 1.14
CA SER A 51 7.21 -8.20 1.90
C SER A 51 7.26 -7.45 3.23
N GLN A 52 7.51 -8.16 4.33
CA GLN A 52 7.66 -7.55 5.65
C GLN A 52 9.04 -6.93 5.85
N ASN A 53 10.07 -7.50 5.21
CA ASN A 53 11.43 -7.00 5.28
C ASN A 53 11.74 -6.19 4.02
N LYS A 54 11.53 -4.87 4.10
CA LYS A 54 11.85 -3.92 3.03
C LYS A 54 12.17 -2.55 3.60
N HIS A 55 12.96 -1.78 2.87
CA HIS A 55 13.10 -0.36 3.16
C HIS A 55 11.79 0.37 2.89
N VAL A 56 11.33 1.11 3.89
CA VAL A 56 10.16 1.99 3.77
C VAL A 56 10.58 3.21 2.95
N HIS A 57 10.06 3.31 1.74
CA HIS A 57 10.45 4.37 0.81
C HIS A 57 9.24 5.09 0.20
N TRP A 58 8.19 4.36 -0.16
CA TRP A 58 6.97 4.97 -0.72
C TRP A 58 5.94 5.25 0.36
N HIS A 59 5.06 6.23 0.15
CA HIS A 59 3.99 6.57 1.10
C HIS A 59 3.12 5.36 1.50
N ILE A 60 2.89 4.45 0.56
CA ILE A 60 2.18 3.19 0.82
C ILE A 60 2.93 2.25 1.77
N ASP A 61 4.27 2.27 1.76
CA ASP A 61 5.07 1.43 2.66
C ASP A 61 4.84 1.86 4.12
N TYR A 62 4.72 3.16 4.40
CA TYR A 62 4.34 3.69 5.73
C TYR A 62 2.92 3.24 6.11
N LEU A 63 1.96 3.39 5.21
CA LEU A 63 0.57 3.01 5.44
C LEU A 63 0.41 1.50 5.72
N LEU A 64 1.24 0.66 5.09
CA LEU A 64 1.27 -0.78 5.31
C LEU A 64 1.75 -1.15 6.72
N THR A 65 2.55 -0.31 7.40
CA THR A 65 2.95 -0.55 8.80
C THR A 65 1.80 -0.41 9.79
N ILE A 66 0.75 0.34 9.41
CA ILE A 66 -0.41 0.64 10.24
C ILE A 66 -1.71 0.04 9.69
N SER A 67 -1.64 -0.81 8.69
CA SER A 67 -2.81 -1.42 8.07
C SER A 67 -2.61 -2.91 7.84
N LYS A 68 -3.70 -3.59 7.49
CA LYS A 68 -3.66 -4.97 7.02
C LYS A 68 -4.17 -5.01 5.59
N ILE A 69 -3.44 -5.65 4.69
CA ILE A 69 -3.95 -5.96 3.35
C ILE A 69 -5.13 -6.92 3.51
N LYS A 70 -6.26 -6.59 2.86
CA LYS A 70 -7.48 -7.40 2.83
C LYS A 70 -7.72 -8.01 1.47
N HIS A 71 -7.50 -7.24 0.42
CA HIS A 71 -7.60 -7.72 -0.96
C HIS A 71 -6.50 -7.10 -1.81
N ILE A 72 -6.11 -7.85 -2.83
CA ILE A 72 -5.22 -7.40 -3.89
C ILE A 72 -5.98 -7.68 -5.18
N LEU A 73 -6.26 -6.63 -5.93
CA LEU A 73 -6.87 -6.71 -7.24
C LEU A 73 -5.80 -6.31 -8.24
N TYR A 74 -5.68 -7.04 -9.35
CA TYR A 74 -4.81 -6.61 -10.43
C TYR A 74 -5.38 -7.00 -11.78
N ARG A 75 -4.99 -6.23 -12.78
CA ARG A 75 -5.32 -6.49 -14.18
C ARG A 75 -4.08 -6.28 -15.01
N GLU A 76 -3.78 -7.26 -15.84
CA GLU A 76 -2.71 -7.19 -16.82
C GLU A 76 -3.18 -6.48 -18.09
N SER A 77 -2.24 -5.89 -18.82
CA SER A 77 -2.47 -5.19 -20.09
C SER A 77 -1.96 -6.02 -21.26
#